data_AF-A0A2V8ZDI3-F1
#
_entry.id   AF-A0A2V8ZDI3-F1
#
_cell.length_a   1.000
_cell.length_b   1.000
_cell.length_c   1.000
_cell.angle_alpha   90.00
_cell.angle_beta   90.00
_cell.angle_gamma   90.00
#
_symmetry.space_group_name_H-M   'P 1'
#
loop_
_entity.id
_entity.type
_entity.pdbx_description
1 polymer ?
#
loop_
_entity_poly.entity_id
_entity_poly.type
_entity_poly.pdbx_seq_one_letter_code
_entity_poly.pdbx_strand_id
1 'polypeptide(L)'
;MKLRAIIFCMHIEPEDSQKVITDEELRDEYVRAMGPRLGLLCSELQNDYVWLQRKWSNFQELFGKGQKRIDLLNRAASNFFYFLHRLLLEDAMLHLCRLSDPPKTKLRSGDRENLSVLAIAPMITAPELKAAVRAETLEVRKKCEFARKWRNRRLAHTDMIQRAKGQGLALPEVTSTDIENALDAIGNLITLVEDHYDLPRTLLVSDPWGATSLVRYLQKADEAIEKQREQSRKAAAKA
;
A
#
# COMPACT_ATOMS: atom_id res chain seq x y z
N MET A 1 28.25 2.42 -8.33
CA MET A 1 27.68 2.90 -7.05
C MET A 1 26.71 1.83 -6.55
N LYS A 2 27.09 1.00 -5.58
CA LYS A 2 26.18 -0.01 -4.99
C LYS A 2 25.33 0.71 -3.94
N LEU A 3 24.03 0.84 -4.18
CA LEU A 3 23.08 1.24 -3.15
C LEU A 3 23.18 0.22 -2.01
N ARG A 4 23.71 0.61 -0.86
CA ARG A 4 23.53 -0.18 0.37
C ARG A 4 22.05 -0.09 0.71
N ALA A 5 21.34 -1.22 0.68
CA ALA A 5 19.99 -1.27 1.24
C ALA A 5 20.07 -0.76 2.68
N ILE A 6 19.15 0.12 3.06
CA ILE A 6 18.89 0.38 4.47
C ILE A 6 18.42 -0.96 5.01
N ILE A 7 19.28 -1.64 5.77
CA ILE A 7 18.93 -2.89 6.44
C ILE A 7 17.78 -2.54 7.39
N PHE A 8 16.63 -3.19 7.20
CA PHE A 8 15.55 -3.18 8.18
C PHE A 8 16.06 -3.93 9.42
N CYS A 9 16.77 -3.21 10.28
CA CYS A 9 17.32 -3.78 11.50
C CYS A 9 16.18 -3.78 12.52
N MET A 10 15.48 -4.92 12.61
CA MET A 10 14.60 -5.22 13.72
C MET A 10 15.43 -5.29 15.00
N HIS A 11 15.68 -4.16 15.65
CA HIS A 11 15.96 -4.17 17.09
C HIS A 11 14.61 -4.32 17.80
N ILE A 12 14.26 -5.58 18.09
CA ILE A 12 13.15 -5.92 18.99
C ILE A 12 13.69 -5.75 20.42
N GLU A 13 13.11 -4.82 21.18
CA GLU A 13 13.22 -4.82 22.64
C GLU A 13 12.44 -6.04 23.19
N PRO A 14 13.00 -6.82 24.13
CA PRO A 14 12.60 -8.20 24.39
C PRO A 14 11.41 -8.37 25.37
N GLU A 15 10.37 -7.53 25.29
CA GLU A 15 9.32 -7.53 26.33
C GLU A 15 7.92 -8.02 25.91
N ASP A 16 7.71 -8.53 24.70
CA ASP A 16 6.46 -9.24 24.39
C ASP A 16 6.72 -10.39 23.40
N SER A 17 6.77 -11.62 23.92
CA SER A 17 7.04 -12.83 23.14
C SER A 17 5.80 -13.27 22.36
N GLN A 18 5.39 -12.48 21.36
CA GLN A 18 4.56 -12.99 20.27
C GLN A 18 5.45 -13.78 19.31
N LYS A 19 5.10 -15.04 19.04
CA LYS A 19 5.79 -15.88 18.07
C LYS A 19 5.78 -15.18 16.71
N VAL A 20 6.93 -14.67 16.28
CA VAL A 20 7.11 -14.08 14.96
C VAL A 20 7.18 -15.23 13.96
N ILE A 21 6.15 -15.36 13.12
CA ILE A 21 6.16 -16.29 11.98
C ILE A 21 6.92 -15.59 10.85
N THR A 22 7.90 -16.28 10.28
CA THR A 22 8.66 -15.77 9.12
C THR A 22 7.86 -15.92 7.82
N ASP A 23 8.19 -15.13 6.79
CA ASP A 23 7.54 -15.21 5.47
C ASP A 23 7.63 -16.62 4.87
N GLU A 24 8.73 -17.35 5.14
CA GLU A 24 8.93 -18.73 4.68
C GLU A 24 8.01 -19.71 5.41
N GLU A 25 7.91 -19.61 6.74
CA GLU A 25 7.02 -20.46 7.53
C GLU A 25 5.55 -20.22 7.18
N LEU A 26 5.17 -18.96 6.95
CA LEU A 26 3.82 -18.60 6.51
C LEU A 26 3.54 -19.22 5.14
N ARG A 27 4.43 -19.06 4.15
CA ARG A 27 4.29 -19.68 2.83
C ARG A 27 4.10 -21.19 2.93
N ASP A 28 4.90 -21.86 3.75
CA ASP A 28 4.80 -23.31 3.92
C ASP A 28 3.46 -23.72 4.52
N GLU A 29 2.86 -22.88 5.38
CA GLU A 29 1.51 -23.10 5.92
C GLU A 29 0.43 -23.01 4.86
N TYR A 30 0.48 -22.00 3.98
CA TYR A 30 -0.44 -21.88 2.85
C TYR A 30 -0.31 -23.07 1.90
N VAL A 31 0.92 -23.49 1.58
CA VAL A 31 1.18 -24.64 0.71
C VAL A 31 0.66 -25.94 1.34
N ARG A 32 0.83 -26.11 2.66
CA ARG A 32 0.27 -27.26 3.38
C ARG A 32 -1.26 -27.30 3.33
N ALA A 33 -1.92 -26.15 3.51
CA ALA A 33 -3.38 -26.07 3.59
C ALA A 33 -4.07 -26.16 2.21
N MET A 34 -3.52 -25.49 1.19
CA MET A 34 -4.18 -25.28 -0.11
C MET A 34 -3.55 -26.08 -1.26
N GLY A 35 -2.42 -26.75 -1.01
CA GLY A 35 -1.60 -27.39 -2.03
C GLY A 35 -0.62 -26.42 -2.71
N PRO A 36 0.32 -26.95 -3.51
CA PRO A 36 1.51 -26.20 -3.96
C PRO A 36 1.18 -24.99 -4.82
N ARG A 37 0.16 -25.08 -5.67
CA ARG A 37 -0.14 -24.03 -6.64
C ARG A 37 -1.00 -22.90 -6.04
N LEU A 38 -2.10 -23.26 -5.38
CA LEU A 38 -2.99 -22.28 -4.75
C LEU A 38 -2.34 -21.64 -3.51
N GLY A 39 -1.67 -22.46 -2.69
CA GLY A 39 -0.98 -21.98 -1.49
C GLY A 39 0.12 -20.97 -1.81
N LEU A 40 0.97 -21.26 -2.81
CA LEU A 40 2.00 -20.33 -3.25
C LEU A 40 1.40 -19.01 -3.79
N LEU A 41 0.34 -19.08 -4.59
CA LEU A 41 -0.33 -17.88 -5.08
C LEU A 41 -0.85 -17.02 -3.91
N CYS A 42 -1.57 -17.64 -2.97
CA CYS A 42 -2.18 -16.93 -1.86
C CYS A 42 -1.16 -16.35 -0.88
N SER A 43 -0.04 -17.05 -0.61
CA SER A 43 1.02 -16.52 0.25
C SER A 43 1.70 -15.29 -0.36
N GLU A 44 2.01 -15.34 -1.66
CA GLU A 44 2.63 -14.21 -2.36
C GLU A 44 1.66 -13.02 -2.46
N LEU A 45 0.37 -13.27 -2.70
CA LEU A 45 -0.65 -12.22 -2.70
C LEU A 45 -0.82 -11.57 -1.33
N GLN A 46 -0.78 -12.37 -0.26
CA GLN A 46 -0.89 -11.84 1.10
C GLN A 46 0.31 -10.94 1.44
N ASN A 47 1.52 -11.37 1.10
CA ASN A 47 2.73 -10.56 1.30
C ASN A 47 2.66 -9.24 0.52
N ASP A 48 2.26 -9.27 -0.76
CA ASP A 48 2.15 -8.09 -1.61
C ASP A 48 1.01 -7.14 -1.13
N TYR A 49 -0.10 -7.71 -0.63
CA TYR A 49 -1.21 -6.97 -0.01
C TYR A 49 -0.78 -6.27 1.29
N VAL A 50 -0.13 -7.00 2.22
CA VAL A 50 0.39 -6.42 3.47
C VAL A 50 1.40 -5.31 3.17
N TRP A 51 2.24 -5.49 2.16
CA TRP A 51 3.17 -4.43 1.72
C TRP A 51 2.42 -3.19 1.22
N LEU A 52 1.36 -3.37 0.44
CA LEU A 52 0.51 -2.25 0.02
C LEU A 52 -0.14 -1.54 1.21
N GLN A 53 -0.74 -2.28 2.15
CA GLN A 53 -1.33 -1.71 3.35
C GLN A 53 -0.31 -0.91 4.17
N ARG A 54 0.93 -1.40 4.32
CA ARG A 54 2.02 -0.68 5.01
C ARG A 54 2.40 0.63 4.32
N LYS A 55 2.46 0.64 2.99
CA LYS A 55 2.72 1.89 2.24
C LYS A 55 1.58 2.87 2.40
N TRP A 56 0.34 2.39 2.35
CA TRP A 56 -0.85 3.22 2.49
C TRP A 56 -1.01 3.78 3.91
N SER A 57 -0.71 2.99 4.94
CA SER A 57 -0.76 3.47 6.32
C SER A 57 0.26 4.58 6.58
N ASN A 58 1.46 4.49 5.98
CA ASN A 58 2.44 5.59 6.00
C ASN A 58 1.89 6.85 5.29
N PHE A 59 1.20 6.69 4.17
CA PHE A 59 0.55 7.81 3.49
C PHE A 59 -0.53 8.45 4.38
N GLN A 60 -1.41 7.66 4.97
CA GLN A 60 -2.47 8.14 5.87
C GLN A 60 -1.90 8.83 7.12
N GLU A 61 -0.80 8.32 7.66
CA GLU A 61 -0.13 8.94 8.79
C GLU A 61 0.43 10.31 8.40
N LEU A 62 1.12 10.44 7.27
CA LEU A 62 1.68 11.72 6.84
C LEU A 62 0.61 12.72 6.39
N PHE A 63 -0.37 12.29 5.60
CA PHE A 63 -1.24 13.19 4.84
C PHE A 63 -2.72 13.12 5.24
N GLY A 64 -3.13 12.08 5.98
CA GLY A 64 -4.52 11.85 6.41
C GLY A 64 -4.88 12.40 7.79
N LYS A 65 -3.99 13.10 8.49
CA LYS A 65 -4.20 13.60 9.87
C LYS A 65 -4.65 15.06 9.97
N GLY A 66 -5.17 15.62 8.88
CA GLY A 66 -5.77 16.97 8.84
C GLY A 66 -4.77 18.13 8.71
N GLN A 67 -5.30 19.35 8.67
CA GLN A 67 -4.54 20.55 8.26
C GLN A 67 -3.31 20.83 9.13
N LYS A 68 -3.40 20.64 10.45
CA LYS A 68 -2.25 20.83 11.36
C LYS A 68 -1.06 19.95 10.99
N ARG A 69 -1.31 18.72 10.53
CA ARG A 69 -0.25 17.81 10.06
C ARG A 69 0.37 18.33 8.78
N ILE A 70 -0.46 18.73 7.81
CA ILE A 70 0.00 19.28 6.54
C ILE A 70 0.84 20.54 6.74
N ASP A 71 0.43 21.44 7.64
CA ASP A 71 1.17 22.66 7.94
C ASP A 71 2.55 22.36 8.54
N LEU A 72 2.65 21.37 9.42
CA LEU A 72 3.93 20.90 9.98
C LEU A 72 4.86 20.39 8.87
N LEU A 73 4.34 19.52 7.99
CA LEU A 73 5.12 18.98 6.87
C LEU A 73 5.58 20.09 5.91
N ASN A 74 4.70 21.06 5.63
CA ASN A 74 5.02 22.20 4.77
C ASN A 74 6.11 23.10 5.37
N ARG A 75 6.06 23.36 6.68
CA ARG A 75 7.12 24.12 7.38
C ARG A 75 8.45 23.38 7.38
N ALA A 76 8.42 22.05 7.54
CA ALA A 76 9.62 21.25 7.63
C ALA A 76 10.32 21.09 6.27
N ALA A 77 9.58 20.66 5.22
CA ALA A 77 10.14 20.38 3.91
C ALA A 77 9.06 20.29 2.82
N SER A 78 8.34 21.39 2.56
CA SER A 78 7.20 21.44 1.61
C SER A 78 7.42 20.72 0.28
N ASN A 79 8.49 21.03 -0.45
CA ASN A 79 8.78 20.42 -1.74
C ASN A 79 8.99 18.90 -1.64
N PHE A 80 9.71 18.44 -0.62
CA PHE A 80 9.95 17.02 -0.40
C PHE A 80 8.65 16.27 -0.12
N PHE A 81 7.81 16.79 0.79
CA PHE A 81 6.53 16.16 1.13
C PHE A 81 5.52 16.23 -0.02
N TYR A 82 5.56 17.26 -0.86
CA TYR A 82 4.79 17.30 -2.10
C TYR A 82 5.19 16.17 -3.06
N PHE A 83 6.49 15.95 -3.28
CA PHE A 83 6.96 14.84 -4.11
C PHE A 83 6.59 13.48 -3.49
N LEU A 84 6.79 13.32 -2.18
CA LEU A 84 6.51 12.07 -1.47
C LEU A 84 5.02 11.73 -1.50
N HIS A 85 4.14 12.71 -1.30
CA HIS A 85 2.69 12.54 -1.41
C HIS A 85 2.32 11.95 -2.77
N ARG A 86 2.82 12.56 -3.85
CA ARG A 86 2.55 12.07 -5.22
C ARG A 86 3.12 10.68 -5.45
N LEU A 87 4.34 10.43 -5.02
CA LEU A 87 5.01 9.14 -5.22
C LEU A 87 4.24 8.01 -4.53
N LEU A 88 3.85 8.19 -3.25
CA LEU A 88 3.12 7.18 -2.51
C LEU A 88 1.72 6.93 -3.08
N LEU A 89 1.02 8.00 -3.47
CA LEU A 89 -0.31 7.88 -4.07
C LEU A 89 -0.27 7.16 -5.43
N GLU A 90 0.65 7.57 -6.31
CA GLU A 90 0.82 6.98 -7.64
C GLU A 90 1.30 5.51 -7.54
N ASP A 91 2.21 5.20 -6.62
CA ASP A 91 2.65 3.83 -6.34
C ASP A 91 1.52 2.94 -5.79
N ALA A 92 0.71 3.44 -4.85
CA ALA A 92 -0.44 2.70 -4.33
C ALA A 92 -1.44 2.33 -5.45
N MET A 93 -1.75 3.28 -6.35
CA MET A 93 -2.62 3.02 -7.50
C MET A 93 -2.03 1.98 -8.46
N LEU A 94 -0.73 2.07 -8.77
CA LEU A 94 -0.06 1.08 -9.61
C LEU A 94 -0.04 -0.30 -8.94
N HIS A 95 0.11 -0.35 -7.62
CA HIS A 95 0.08 -1.59 -6.86
C HIS A 95 -1.31 -2.25 -6.89
N LEU A 96 -2.38 -1.47 -6.67
CA LEU A 96 -3.76 -1.94 -6.83
C LEU A 96 -4.01 -2.49 -8.24
N CYS A 97 -3.46 -1.85 -9.27
CA CYS A 97 -3.55 -2.36 -10.64
C CYS A 97 -2.89 -3.73 -10.78
N ARG A 98 -1.68 -3.93 -10.24
CA ARG A 98 -0.96 -5.22 -10.31
C ARG A 98 -1.75 -6.34 -9.64
N LEU A 99 -2.26 -6.08 -8.41
CA LEU A 99 -3.04 -7.06 -7.64
C LEU A 99 -4.39 -7.42 -8.30
N SER A 100 -4.95 -6.53 -9.14
CA SER A 100 -6.27 -6.69 -9.77
C SER A 100 -6.24 -6.82 -11.29
N ASP A 101 -5.06 -6.97 -11.89
CA ASP A 101 -4.91 -7.19 -13.33
C ASP A 101 -5.42 -8.58 -13.74
N PRO A 102 -5.69 -8.83 -15.03
CA PRO A 102 -6.05 -10.17 -15.49
C PRO A 102 -5.04 -11.23 -15.02
N PRO A 103 -5.46 -12.47 -14.73
CA PRO A 103 -4.56 -13.54 -14.26
C PRO A 103 -3.41 -13.88 -15.23
N LYS A 104 -3.57 -13.54 -16.51
CA LYS A 104 -2.59 -13.78 -17.56
C LYS A 104 -2.46 -12.58 -18.48
N THR A 105 -1.22 -12.29 -18.88
CA THR A 105 -0.89 -11.33 -19.93
C THR A 105 -0.46 -12.08 -21.18
N LYS A 106 -1.13 -11.82 -22.31
CA LYS A 106 -0.75 -12.40 -23.60
C LYS A 106 0.53 -11.72 -24.11
N LEU A 107 1.58 -12.51 -24.37
CA LEU A 107 2.81 -12.04 -25.02
C LEU A 107 3.02 -12.81 -26.33
N ARG A 108 3.86 -12.27 -27.22
CA ARG A 108 4.25 -12.95 -28.47
C ARG A 108 4.91 -14.32 -28.22
N SER A 109 5.56 -14.49 -27.08
CA SER A 109 6.27 -15.71 -26.66
C SER A 109 5.40 -16.68 -25.84
N GLY A 110 4.10 -16.41 -25.69
CA GLY A 110 3.18 -17.17 -24.83
C GLY A 110 2.57 -16.35 -23.70
N ASP A 111 1.62 -16.92 -22.98
CA ASP A 111 0.96 -16.26 -21.86
C ASP A 111 1.86 -16.22 -20.62
N ARG A 112 1.99 -15.05 -19.99
CA ARG A 112 2.64 -14.87 -18.69
C ARG A 112 1.58 -14.85 -17.59
N GLU A 113 1.77 -15.65 -16.54
CA GLU A 113 0.93 -15.58 -15.34
C GLU A 113 1.27 -14.34 -14.51
N ASN A 114 0.25 -13.64 -14.04
CA ASN A 114 0.38 -12.46 -13.19
C ASN A 114 0.03 -12.82 -11.75
N LEU A 115 0.72 -12.22 -10.79
CA LEU A 115 0.33 -12.26 -9.38
C LEU A 115 -0.91 -11.37 -9.19
N SER A 116 -2.09 -11.99 -9.23
CA SER A 116 -3.37 -11.30 -9.17
C SER A 116 -4.39 -12.09 -8.35
N VAL A 117 -5.16 -11.39 -7.53
CA VAL A 117 -6.25 -11.99 -6.74
C VAL A 117 -7.35 -12.59 -7.62
N LEU A 118 -7.44 -12.13 -8.88
CA LEU A 118 -8.38 -12.68 -9.86
C LEU A 118 -7.99 -14.10 -10.30
N ALA A 119 -6.76 -14.55 -10.02
CA ALA A 119 -6.28 -15.88 -10.34
C ALA A 119 -6.74 -16.95 -9.34
N ILE A 120 -7.28 -16.54 -8.17
CA ILE A 120 -7.69 -17.45 -7.09
C ILE A 120 -8.92 -18.28 -7.49
N ALA A 121 -10.01 -17.63 -7.92
CA ALA A 121 -11.27 -18.34 -8.22
C ALA A 121 -11.12 -19.49 -9.25
N PRO A 122 -10.35 -19.34 -10.35
CA PRO A 122 -10.09 -20.46 -11.27
C PRO A 122 -9.34 -21.65 -10.65
N MET A 123 -8.57 -21.44 -9.58
CA MET A 123 -7.77 -22.48 -8.91
C MET A 123 -8.54 -23.24 -7.82
N ILE A 124 -9.70 -22.74 -7.40
CA ILE A 124 -10.55 -23.40 -6.40
C ILE A 124 -11.40 -24.49 -7.06
N THR A 125 -11.41 -25.66 -6.42
CA THR A 125 -12.23 -26.83 -6.81
C THR A 125 -13.58 -26.87 -6.11
N ALA A 126 -13.65 -26.46 -4.84
CA ALA A 126 -14.87 -26.41 -4.04
C ALA A 126 -15.90 -25.44 -4.66
N PRO A 127 -17.09 -25.90 -5.11
CA PRO A 127 -18.03 -25.07 -5.86
C PRO A 127 -18.54 -23.84 -5.10
N GLU A 128 -18.86 -23.98 -3.82
CA GLU A 128 -19.40 -22.92 -2.98
C GLU A 128 -18.37 -21.81 -2.75
N LEU A 129 -17.15 -22.18 -2.32
CA LEU A 129 -16.05 -21.24 -2.16
C LEU A 129 -15.70 -20.56 -3.49
N LYS A 130 -15.66 -21.32 -4.59
CA LYS A 130 -15.40 -20.77 -5.92
C LYS A 130 -16.41 -19.70 -6.32
N ALA A 131 -17.70 -19.92 -6.04
CA ALA A 131 -18.74 -18.95 -6.33
C ALA A 131 -18.59 -17.69 -5.47
N ALA A 132 -18.32 -17.86 -4.16
CA ALA A 132 -18.08 -16.75 -3.24
C ALA A 132 -16.86 -15.91 -3.65
N VAL A 133 -15.71 -16.55 -3.87
CA VAL A 133 -14.48 -15.86 -4.31
C VAL A 133 -14.69 -15.20 -5.68
N ARG A 134 -15.45 -15.82 -6.59
CA ARG A 134 -15.76 -15.18 -7.87
C ARG A 134 -16.57 -13.90 -7.70
N ALA A 135 -17.52 -13.85 -6.76
CA ALA A 135 -18.24 -12.62 -6.45
C ALA A 135 -17.29 -11.53 -5.93
N GLU A 136 -16.41 -11.86 -4.99
CA GLU A 136 -15.40 -10.93 -4.46
C GLU A 136 -14.44 -10.43 -5.54
N THR A 137 -14.00 -11.30 -6.47
CA THR A 137 -13.13 -10.88 -7.59
C THR A 137 -13.79 -9.84 -8.51
N LEU A 138 -15.12 -9.86 -8.63
CA LEU A 138 -15.87 -8.86 -9.40
C LEU A 138 -15.91 -7.52 -8.66
N GLU A 139 -16.13 -7.55 -7.35
CA GLU A 139 -16.09 -6.32 -6.53
C GLU A 139 -14.70 -5.72 -6.49
N VAL A 140 -13.64 -6.50 -6.29
CA VAL A 140 -12.24 -6.02 -6.40
C VAL A 140 -12.00 -5.34 -7.74
N ARG A 141 -12.42 -5.99 -8.84
CA ARG A 141 -12.27 -5.43 -10.18
C ARG A 141 -12.96 -4.07 -10.30
N LYS A 142 -14.18 -3.95 -9.80
CA LYS A 142 -14.97 -2.72 -9.83
C LYS A 142 -14.30 -1.62 -8.99
N LYS A 143 -13.90 -1.93 -7.76
CA LYS A 143 -13.25 -0.99 -6.84
C LYS A 143 -11.88 -0.53 -7.36
N CYS A 144 -11.13 -1.37 -8.07
CA CYS A 144 -9.84 -1.01 -8.68
C CYS A 144 -9.96 -0.36 -10.08
N GLU A 145 -11.16 -0.06 -10.59
CA GLU A 145 -11.32 0.52 -11.93
C GLU A 145 -10.71 1.92 -12.04
N PHE A 146 -10.82 2.75 -11.00
CA PHE A 146 -10.24 4.10 -11.00
C PHE A 146 -8.72 4.05 -11.20
N ALA A 147 -8.03 3.17 -10.47
CA ALA A 147 -6.58 3.02 -10.54
C ALA A 147 -6.14 2.60 -11.95
N ARG A 148 -6.90 1.71 -12.61
CA ARG A 148 -6.62 1.30 -14.00
C ARG A 148 -6.81 2.43 -15.01
N LYS A 149 -7.83 3.28 -14.84
CA LYS A 149 -8.01 4.50 -15.66
C LYS A 149 -6.81 5.44 -15.51
N TRP A 150 -6.31 5.61 -14.28
CA TRP A 150 -5.13 6.41 -13.99
C TRP A 150 -3.86 5.84 -14.60
N ARG A 151 -3.63 4.52 -14.47
CA ARG A 151 -2.50 3.83 -15.11
C ARG A 151 -2.46 4.08 -16.62
N ASN A 152 -3.58 3.85 -17.29
CA ASN A 152 -3.65 3.88 -18.75
C ASN A 152 -3.49 5.30 -19.33
N ARG A 153 -3.82 6.34 -18.56
CA ARG A 153 -3.80 7.73 -19.04
C ARG A 153 -2.57 8.52 -18.59
N ARG A 154 -2.00 8.19 -17.43
CA ARG A 154 -1.00 9.05 -16.77
C ARG A 154 0.23 8.31 -16.25
N LEU A 155 0.06 7.12 -15.64
CA LEU A 155 1.15 6.52 -14.86
C LEU A 155 2.05 5.57 -15.67
N ALA A 156 1.48 4.77 -16.58
CA ALA A 156 2.25 3.78 -17.36
C ALA A 156 2.31 4.09 -18.85
N HIS A 157 1.27 4.71 -19.40
CA HIS A 157 1.21 5.10 -20.79
C HIS A 157 0.92 6.60 -20.84
N THR A 158 1.96 7.40 -21.08
CA THR A 158 1.76 8.82 -21.36
C THR A 158 1.25 8.93 -22.80
N ASP A 159 -0.07 8.99 -22.95
CA ASP A 159 -0.70 9.16 -24.26
C ASP A 159 -0.42 10.58 -24.77
N MET A 160 0.41 10.67 -25.82
CA MET A 160 0.81 11.93 -26.45
C MET A 160 -0.38 12.70 -27.02
N ILE A 161 -1.38 12.01 -27.57
CA ILE A 161 -2.57 12.63 -28.17
C ILE A 161 -3.46 13.21 -27.06
N GLN A 162 -3.62 12.51 -25.95
CA GLN A 162 -4.35 13.03 -24.78
C GLN A 162 -3.64 14.21 -24.14
N ARG A 163 -2.30 14.19 -24.06
CA ARG A 163 -1.51 15.34 -23.57
C ARG A 163 -1.58 16.54 -24.51
N ALA A 164 -1.45 16.33 -25.83
CA ALA A 164 -1.49 17.41 -26.82
C ALA A 164 -2.86 18.09 -26.90
N LYS A 165 -3.96 17.37 -26.62
CA LYS A 165 -5.32 17.92 -26.59
C LYS A 165 -5.67 18.69 -25.30
N GLY A 166 -4.72 18.87 -24.37
CA GLY A 166 -5.00 19.46 -23.05
C GLY A 166 -5.91 18.58 -22.16
N GLN A 167 -6.25 17.36 -22.61
CA GLN A 167 -7.15 16.43 -21.92
C GLN A 167 -6.47 15.63 -20.80
N GLY A 168 -5.21 15.96 -20.46
CA GLY A 168 -4.51 15.41 -19.29
C GLY A 168 -5.19 15.70 -17.94
N LEU A 169 -6.34 16.38 -17.92
CA LEU A 169 -7.02 16.93 -16.74
C LEU A 169 -8.40 16.33 -16.41
N ALA A 170 -9.04 15.56 -17.30
CA ALA A 170 -10.30 14.88 -16.97
C ALA A 170 -10.06 13.46 -16.42
N LEU A 171 -9.15 13.35 -15.45
CA LEU A 171 -9.04 12.14 -14.65
C LEU A 171 -10.10 12.23 -13.54
N PRO A 172 -10.74 11.10 -13.19
CA PRO A 172 -11.61 11.10 -12.03
C PRO A 172 -10.78 11.53 -10.82
N GLU A 173 -11.32 12.45 -10.03
CA GLU A 173 -10.75 12.79 -8.74
C GLU A 173 -10.60 11.50 -7.93
N VAL A 174 -9.40 11.28 -7.37
CA VAL A 174 -9.12 10.11 -6.55
C VAL A 174 -9.00 10.59 -5.12
N THR A 175 -9.87 10.06 -4.28
CA THR A 175 -9.87 10.30 -2.85
C THR A 175 -9.11 9.20 -2.13
N SER A 176 -8.68 9.45 -0.88
CA SER A 176 -8.13 8.39 -0.04
C SER A 176 -9.13 7.23 0.15
N THR A 177 -10.42 7.57 0.21
CA THR A 177 -11.52 6.61 0.34
C THR A 177 -11.62 5.66 -0.84
N ASP A 178 -11.26 6.07 -2.06
CA ASP A 178 -11.22 5.16 -3.21
C ASP A 178 -10.16 4.07 -3.04
N ILE A 179 -9.00 4.43 -2.52
CA ILE A 179 -7.91 3.49 -2.25
C ILE A 179 -8.26 2.58 -1.06
N GLU A 180 -8.81 3.13 0.01
CA GLU A 180 -9.28 2.37 1.18
C GLU A 180 -10.33 1.34 0.76
N ASN A 181 -11.35 1.74 0.00
CA ASN A 181 -12.37 0.82 -0.51
C ASN A 181 -11.79 -0.32 -1.37
N ALA A 182 -10.72 -0.05 -2.14
CA ALA A 182 -10.05 -1.06 -2.93
C ALA A 182 -9.20 -2.01 -2.06
N LEU A 183 -8.54 -1.49 -1.03
CA LEU A 183 -7.80 -2.30 -0.04
C LEU A 183 -8.73 -3.20 0.76
N ASP A 184 -9.90 -2.70 1.16
CA ASP A 184 -10.90 -3.46 1.89
C ASP A 184 -11.46 -4.58 1.03
N ALA A 185 -11.76 -4.31 -0.25
CA ALA A 185 -12.23 -5.34 -1.18
C ALA A 185 -11.20 -6.46 -1.38
N ILE A 186 -9.91 -6.11 -1.51
CA ILE A 186 -8.85 -7.12 -1.65
C ILE A 186 -8.68 -7.89 -0.34
N GLY A 187 -8.69 -7.20 0.80
CA GLY A 187 -8.58 -7.79 2.13
C GLY A 187 -9.71 -8.79 2.39
N ASN A 188 -10.96 -8.41 2.12
CA ASN A 188 -12.12 -9.29 2.27
C ASN A 188 -12.00 -10.55 1.43
N LEU A 189 -11.49 -10.45 0.20
CA LEU A 189 -11.25 -11.61 -0.66
C LEU A 189 -10.18 -12.53 -0.07
N ILE A 190 -9.06 -11.98 0.38
CA ILE A 190 -7.97 -12.77 0.99
C ILE A 190 -8.46 -13.43 2.27
N THR A 191 -9.11 -12.68 3.16
CA THR A 191 -9.68 -13.20 4.41
C THR A 191 -10.73 -14.28 4.17
N LEU A 192 -11.60 -14.14 3.17
CA LEU A 192 -12.57 -15.19 2.79
C LEU A 192 -11.87 -16.51 2.46
N VAL A 193 -10.74 -16.45 1.76
CA VAL A 193 -9.96 -17.64 1.41
C VAL A 193 -9.23 -18.18 2.63
N GLU A 194 -8.57 -17.33 3.41
CA GLU A 194 -7.86 -17.72 4.63
C GLU A 194 -8.78 -18.39 5.66
N ASP A 195 -9.96 -17.81 5.90
CA ASP A 195 -10.97 -18.33 6.83
C ASP A 195 -11.48 -19.71 6.40
N HIS A 196 -11.59 -19.97 5.09
CA HIS A 196 -12.01 -21.29 4.60
C HIS A 196 -10.97 -22.40 4.86
N TYR A 197 -9.70 -22.04 4.91
CA TYR A 197 -8.58 -22.97 5.09
C TYR A 197 -7.98 -22.91 6.51
N ASP A 198 -8.67 -22.25 7.45
CA ASP A 198 -8.26 -22.08 8.85
C ASP A 198 -6.83 -21.53 9.02
N LEU A 199 -6.43 -20.60 8.14
CA LEU A 199 -5.10 -19.99 8.19
C LEU A 199 -5.01 -18.90 9.27
N PRO A 200 -3.82 -18.71 9.88
CA PRO A 200 -3.62 -17.66 10.86
C PRO A 200 -3.73 -16.28 10.20
N ARG A 201 -4.35 -15.34 10.91
CA ARG A 201 -4.48 -13.96 10.43
C ARG A 201 -3.16 -13.22 10.54
N THR A 202 -2.68 -12.69 9.42
CA THR A 202 -1.56 -11.75 9.40
C THR A 202 -2.04 -10.40 9.92
N LEU A 203 -1.60 -10.04 11.13
CA LEU A 203 -1.86 -8.72 11.69
C LEU A 203 -0.81 -7.73 11.20
N LEU A 204 -1.28 -6.58 10.72
CA LEU A 204 -0.38 -5.48 10.39
C LEU A 204 0.12 -4.83 11.68
N VAL A 205 1.34 -5.17 12.07
CA VAL A 205 1.99 -4.55 13.22
C VAL A 205 2.27 -3.08 12.92
N SER A 206 2.02 -2.21 13.90
CA SER A 206 2.36 -0.78 13.81
C SER A 206 3.86 -0.64 13.52
N ASP A 207 4.21 0.11 12.47
CA ASP A 207 5.61 0.39 12.14
C ASP A 207 6.15 1.47 13.09
N PRO A 208 6.91 1.10 14.15
CA PRO A 208 7.36 2.05 15.15
C PRO A 208 8.43 3.00 14.61
N TRP A 209 8.99 2.69 13.43
CA TRP A 209 10.10 3.40 12.79
C TRP A 209 9.69 4.05 11.46
N GLY A 210 8.42 3.94 11.09
CA GLY A 210 7.84 4.56 9.89
C GLY A 210 7.43 6.03 10.08
N ALA A 211 6.38 6.43 9.36
CA ALA A 211 5.88 7.80 9.34
C ALA A 211 5.55 8.38 10.73
N THR A 212 5.05 7.56 11.65
CA THR A 212 4.72 7.97 13.02
C THR A 212 5.95 8.51 13.75
N SER A 213 7.09 7.81 13.63
CA SER A 213 8.35 8.22 14.26
C SER A 213 8.88 9.52 13.65
N LEU A 214 8.87 9.62 12.32
CA LEU A 214 9.25 10.83 11.60
C LEU A 214 8.46 12.04 12.10
N VAL A 215 7.13 11.91 12.17
CA VAL A 215 6.27 13.01 12.61
C VAL A 215 6.56 13.40 14.05
N ARG A 216 6.73 12.43 14.94
CA ARG A 216 7.10 12.71 16.34
C ARG A 216 8.39 13.54 16.43
N TYR A 217 9.39 13.24 15.59
CA TYR A 217 10.62 14.03 15.55
C TYR A 217 10.40 15.43 14.96
N LEU A 218 9.60 15.56 13.90
CA LEU A 218 9.27 16.86 13.32
C LEU A 218 8.52 17.75 14.30
N GLN A 219 7.58 17.20 15.06
CA GLN A 219 6.86 17.95 16.11
C GLN A 219 7.81 18.48 17.17
N LYS A 220 8.70 17.64 17.70
CA LYS A 220 9.73 18.05 18.67
C LYS A 220 10.63 19.15 18.10
N ALA A 221 11.01 19.06 16.83
CA ALA A 221 11.84 20.06 16.19
C ALA A 221 11.09 21.40 16.00
N ASP A 222 9.83 21.37 15.56
CA ASP A 222 8.98 22.56 15.37
C ASP A 222 8.78 23.31 16.71
N GLU A 223 8.49 22.58 17.80
CA GLU A 223 8.38 23.14 19.14
C GLU A 223 9.68 23.79 19.63
N ALA A 224 10.84 23.17 19.36
CA ALA A 224 12.13 23.73 19.73
C ALA A 224 12.46 25.01 18.96
N ILE A 225 12.17 25.02 17.65
CA ILE A 225 12.38 26.19 16.78
C ILE A 225 11.49 27.36 17.21
N GLU A 226 10.22 27.11 17.53
CA GLU A 226 9.32 28.16 18.00
C GLU A 226 9.75 28.75 19.35
N LYS A 227 10.19 27.91 20.30
CA LYS A 227 10.78 28.39 21.56
C LYS A 227 11.99 29.29 21.33
N GLN A 228 12.88 28.90 20.41
CA GLN A 228 14.05 29.70 20.08
C GLN A 228 13.67 31.04 19.45
N ARG A 229 12.68 31.06 18.55
CA ARG A 229 12.16 32.30 17.94
C ARG A 229 11.56 33.24 18.98
N GLU A 230 10.80 32.70 19.93
CA GLU A 230 10.18 33.49 21.00
C GLU A 230 11.23 34.11 21.92
N GLN A 231 12.25 33.34 22.29
CA GLN A 231 13.39 33.84 23.08
C GLN A 231 14.14 34.97 22.35
N SER A 232 14.41 34.80 21.05
CA SER A 232 15.05 35.84 20.24
C SER A 232 14.20 37.11 20.12
N ARG A 233 12.87 36.99 19.96
CA ARG A 233 11.95 38.15 19.94
C ARG A 233 11.94 38.89 21.28
N LYS A 234 11.89 38.16 22.40
CA LYS A 234 11.94 38.73 23.75
C LYS A 234 13.27 39.43 24.04
N ALA A 235 14.38 38.89 23.54
CA ALA A 235 15.69 39.54 23.64
C ALA A 235 15.75 40.83 22.82
N ALA A 236 15.25 40.82 21.59
CA ALA A 236 15.20 42.00 20.71
C ALA A 236 14.29 43.12 21.24
N ALA A 237 13.19 42.79 21.91
CA ALA A 237 12.27 43.78 22.51
C ALA A 237 12.80 44.42 23.81
N LYS A 238 13.88 43.87 24.40
CA LYS A 238 14.53 44.40 25.60
C LYS A 238 15.78 45.24 25.29
N ALA A 239 16.26 45.20 24.05
CA ALA A 239 17.39 45.99 23.55
C ALA A 239 16.88 47.28 22.89
#